data_AF-A0A8S3SIQ3-F1
#
_entry.id   AF-A0A8S3SIQ3-F1
#
_cell.length_a   1.000
_cell.length_b   1.000
_cell.length_c   1.000
_cell.angle_alpha   90.00
_cell.angle_beta   90.00
_cell.angle_gamma   90.00
#
_symmetry.space_group_name_H-M   'P 1'
#
loop_
_entity.id
_entity.type
_entity.pdbx_description
1 polymer ?
#
loop_
_entity_poly.entity_id
_entity_poly.type
_entity_poly.pdbx_seq_one_letter_code
_entity_poly.pdbx_strand_id
1 'polypeptide(L)'
;MYNYFNNLAQWFVHIEVLNKTAKDGDITSIIPNLLMSLPLFYNHSTLSKYLVECINYVIQLEYLLSPLMKLRVLEGSFVNVEGGRSNNVESDLLQEHSVRKQKFLIKQLGANKTQKAIERASAAAGAIAAINDNIAISLEITPKSSRHIKTLSPGEQQVMSDVLQDLKPFKFTPGRKYEGFEKLGENVFACIDGSKMKIDLDIIVNRLLSGHVDFGNDDIDSNSDSDSDDDDMPDL
;
A
#
# COMPACT_ATOMS: atom_id res chain seq x y z
N MET A 1 -9.13 -17.67 -20.51
CA MET A 1 -9.85 -16.40 -20.30
C MET A 1 -10.66 -16.42 -19.00
N TYR A 2 -11.51 -17.41 -18.75
CA TYR A 2 -12.30 -17.52 -17.51
C TYR A 2 -11.49 -17.36 -16.21
N ASN A 3 -10.45 -18.19 -16.02
CA ASN A 3 -9.57 -18.11 -14.83
C ASN A 3 -8.95 -16.72 -14.65
N TYR A 4 -8.53 -16.07 -15.74
CA TYR A 4 -7.95 -14.72 -15.68
C TYR A 4 -8.92 -13.70 -15.11
N PHE A 5 -10.16 -13.66 -15.61
CA PHE A 5 -11.17 -12.73 -15.11
C PHE A 5 -11.60 -13.03 -13.67
N ASN A 6 -11.66 -14.30 -13.27
CA ASN A 6 -11.92 -14.67 -11.87
C ASN A 6 -10.80 -14.19 -10.94
N ASN A 7 -9.54 -14.43 -11.30
CA ASN A 7 -8.39 -13.97 -10.52
C ASN A 7 -8.36 -12.44 -10.43
N LEU A 8 -8.60 -11.74 -11.56
CA LEU A 8 -8.66 -10.28 -11.59
C LEU A 8 -9.78 -9.74 -10.69
N ALA A 9 -10.98 -10.32 -10.77
CA ALA A 9 -12.11 -9.94 -9.93
C ALA A 9 -11.82 -10.18 -8.44
N GLN A 10 -11.17 -11.30 -8.10
CA GLN A 10 -10.78 -11.61 -6.73
C GLN A 10 -9.80 -10.57 -6.18
N TRP A 11 -8.76 -10.20 -6.94
CA TRP A 11 -7.84 -9.12 -6.57
C TRP A 11 -8.54 -7.78 -6.42
N PHE A 12 -9.40 -7.43 -7.36
CA PHE A 12 -10.16 -6.19 -7.33
C PHE A 12 -11.01 -6.07 -6.07
N VAL A 13 -11.78 -7.12 -5.75
CA VAL A 13 -12.63 -7.16 -4.54
C VAL A 13 -11.77 -7.05 -3.28
N HIS A 14 -10.63 -7.76 -3.22
CA HIS A 14 -9.72 -7.68 -2.07
C HIS A 14 -9.21 -6.25 -1.83
N ILE A 15 -8.71 -5.59 -2.89
CA ILE A 15 -8.21 -4.21 -2.82
C ILE A 15 -9.32 -3.23 -2.43
N GLU A 16 -10.53 -3.39 -3.00
CA GLU A 16 -11.67 -2.54 -2.65
C GLU A 16 -12.09 -2.70 -1.18
N VAL A 17 -12.04 -3.93 -0.63
CA VAL A 17 -12.30 -4.17 0.79
C VAL A 17 -11.25 -3.47 1.66
N LEU A 18 -9.96 -3.58 1.33
CA LEU A 18 -8.88 -2.88 2.04
C LEU A 18 -9.08 -1.36 2.01
N ASN A 19 -9.31 -0.79 0.82
CA ASN A 19 -9.55 0.64 0.62
C ASN A 19 -10.79 1.12 1.40
N LYS A 20 -11.86 0.33 1.41
CA LYS A 20 -13.08 0.64 2.14
C LYS A 20 -12.85 0.62 3.65
N THR A 21 -12.18 -0.40 4.17
CA THR A 21 -11.80 -0.49 5.59
C THR A 21 -10.96 0.71 6.01
N ALA A 22 -10.01 1.14 5.18
CA ALA A 22 -9.18 2.31 5.45
C ALA A 22 -10.01 3.60 5.49
N LYS A 23 -10.86 3.85 4.49
CA LYS A 23 -11.74 5.04 4.45
C LYS A 23 -12.72 5.08 5.61
N ASP A 24 -13.37 3.95 5.89
CA ASP A 24 -14.38 3.85 6.96
C ASP A 24 -13.73 3.86 8.36
N GLY A 25 -12.42 3.59 8.47
CA GLY A 25 -11.73 3.46 9.74
C GLY A 25 -12.21 2.24 10.54
N ASP A 26 -12.60 1.17 9.84
CA ASP A 26 -13.22 0.01 10.47
C ASP A 26 -12.16 -0.90 11.11
N ILE A 27 -11.92 -0.67 12.40
CA ILE A 27 -10.96 -1.44 13.20
C ILE A 27 -11.30 -2.93 13.31
N THR A 28 -12.56 -3.32 13.13
CA THR A 28 -13.00 -4.72 13.28
C THR A 28 -12.62 -5.58 12.08
N SER A 29 -12.57 -4.96 10.90
CA SER A 29 -12.24 -5.63 9.65
C SER A 29 -10.73 -5.77 9.41
N ILE A 30 -9.87 -5.08 10.18
CA ILE A 30 -8.41 -5.11 10.00
C ILE A 30 -7.87 -6.55 10.05
N ILE A 31 -8.16 -7.29 11.11
CA ILE A 31 -7.59 -8.63 11.32
C ILE A 31 -8.11 -9.64 10.28
N PRO A 32 -9.42 -9.73 10.00
CA PRO A 32 -9.92 -10.53 8.88
C PRO A 32 -9.26 -10.21 7.54
N ASN A 33 -9.07 -8.92 7.23
CA ASN A 33 -8.43 -8.48 6.00
C ASN A 33 -6.96 -8.90 5.92
N LEU A 34 -6.22 -8.81 7.03
CA LEU A 34 -4.84 -9.27 7.12
C LEU A 34 -4.76 -10.79 6.94
N LEU A 35 -5.64 -11.55 7.59
CA LEU A 35 -5.72 -13.00 7.43
C LEU A 35 -6.03 -13.41 5.98
N MET A 36 -6.92 -12.67 5.30
CA MET A 36 -7.20 -12.87 3.86
C MET A 36 -6.00 -12.51 2.97
N SER A 37 -5.12 -11.62 3.42
CA SER A 37 -3.91 -11.22 2.69
C SER A 37 -2.74 -12.21 2.86
N LEU A 38 -2.72 -13.01 3.93
CA LEU A 38 -1.63 -13.96 4.19
C LEU A 38 -1.36 -14.94 3.04
N PRO A 39 -2.37 -15.63 2.47
CA PRO A 39 -2.10 -16.57 1.38
C PRO A 39 -1.65 -15.86 0.10
N LEU A 40 -2.05 -14.59 -0.10
CA LEU A 40 -1.59 -13.78 -1.23
C LEU A 40 -0.09 -13.47 -1.10
N PHE A 41 0.36 -13.05 0.09
CA PHE A 41 1.78 -12.81 0.34
C PHE A 41 2.61 -14.09 0.28
N TYR A 42 2.07 -15.19 0.80
CA TYR A 42 2.72 -16.51 0.75
C TYR A 42 2.91 -17.00 -0.69
N ASN A 43 1.90 -16.84 -1.55
CA ASN A 43 1.99 -17.24 -2.95
C ASN A 43 2.99 -16.39 -3.74
N HIS A 44 3.18 -15.11 -3.37
CA HIS A 44 4.24 -14.29 -3.94
C HIS A 44 5.63 -14.75 -3.49
N SER A 45 5.83 -14.95 -2.18
CA SER A 45 7.07 -15.50 -1.62
C SER A 45 6.84 -16.02 -0.19
N THR A 46 7.37 -17.21 0.10
CA THR A 46 7.29 -17.83 1.43
C THR A 46 8.08 -17.08 2.50
N LEU A 47 9.04 -16.23 2.09
CA LEU A 47 9.86 -15.38 2.95
C LEU A 47 9.54 -13.89 2.77
N SER A 48 8.39 -13.57 2.17
CA SER A 48 7.97 -12.19 1.95
C SER A 48 8.01 -11.38 3.26
N LYS A 49 8.69 -10.23 3.25
CA LYS A 49 8.68 -9.29 4.38
C LYS A 49 7.24 -8.92 4.79
N TYR A 50 6.34 -8.81 3.82
CA TYR A 50 4.92 -8.50 4.05
C TYR A 50 4.20 -9.64 4.76
N LEU A 51 4.52 -10.90 4.42
CA LEU A 51 3.97 -12.07 5.09
C LEU A 51 4.41 -12.09 6.55
N VAL A 52 5.71 -11.95 6.81
CA VAL A 52 6.28 -11.97 8.17
C VAL A 52 5.70 -10.84 9.01
N GLU A 53 5.62 -9.63 8.47
CA GLU A 53 5.08 -8.47 9.20
C GLU A 53 3.59 -8.63 9.47
N CYS A 54 2.79 -9.15 8.54
CA CYS A 54 1.38 -9.43 8.78
C CYS A 54 1.18 -10.45 9.89
N ILE A 55 1.97 -11.54 9.89
CA ILE A 55 1.92 -12.55 10.95
C ILE A 55 2.32 -11.94 12.29
N ASN A 56 3.42 -11.19 12.33
CA ASN A 56 3.88 -10.49 13.52
C ASN A 56 2.81 -9.56 14.09
N TYR A 57 2.20 -8.74 13.23
CA TYR A 57 1.16 -7.80 13.63
C TYR A 57 -0.10 -8.51 14.16
N VAL A 58 -0.57 -9.58 13.50
CA VAL A 58 -1.70 -10.38 13.98
C VAL A 58 -1.39 -11.05 15.31
N ILE A 59 -0.19 -11.63 15.46
CA ILE A 59 0.26 -12.26 16.71
C ILE A 59 0.26 -11.23 17.85
N GLN A 60 0.83 -10.04 17.62
CA GLN A 60 0.86 -8.97 18.61
C GLN A 60 -0.55 -8.57 19.05
N LEU A 61 -1.47 -8.37 18.09
CA LEU A 61 -2.83 -7.92 18.38
C LEU A 61 -3.70 -8.99 19.05
N GLU A 62 -3.56 -10.26 18.71
CA GLU A 62 -4.42 -11.32 19.25
C GLU A 62 -3.86 -11.98 20.51
N TYR A 63 -2.54 -12.05 20.67
CA TYR A 63 -1.92 -12.87 21.73
C TYR A 63 -1.00 -12.11 22.69
N LEU A 64 -0.30 -11.04 22.27
CA LEU A 64 0.65 -10.35 23.15
C LEU A 64 0.08 -9.10 23.82
N LEU A 65 -0.71 -8.30 23.10
CA LEU A 65 -1.19 -7.02 23.60
C LEU A 65 -2.37 -7.20 24.56
N SER A 66 -2.40 -6.41 25.63
CA SER A 66 -3.60 -6.29 26.46
C SER A 66 -4.78 -5.75 25.63
N PRO A 67 -6.04 -6.04 25.99
CA PRO A 67 -7.21 -5.58 25.23
C PRO A 67 -7.22 -4.06 24.99
N LEU A 68 -6.76 -3.29 25.97
CA LEU A 68 -6.68 -1.83 25.87
C LEU A 68 -5.59 -1.39 24.89
N MET A 69 -4.42 -2.05 24.91
CA MET A 69 -3.34 -1.75 23.96
C MET A 69 -3.73 -2.13 22.53
N LYS A 70 -4.38 -3.29 22.34
CA LYS A 70 -4.94 -3.71 21.04
C LYS A 70 -5.84 -2.62 20.47
N LEU A 71 -6.79 -2.14 21.28
CA LEU A 71 -7.71 -1.08 20.86
C LEU A 71 -6.99 0.21 20.48
N ARG A 72 -6.00 0.65 21.27
CA ARG A 72 -5.18 1.83 20.94
C ARG A 72 -4.42 1.68 19.63
N VAL A 73 -3.83 0.51 19.36
CA VAL A 73 -3.10 0.25 18.12
C VAL A 73 -4.04 0.28 16.92
N LEU A 74 -5.21 -0.36 17.03
CA LEU A 74 -6.20 -0.38 15.95
C LEU A 74 -6.79 1.01 15.69
N GLU A 75 -7.19 1.74 16.73
CA GLU A 75 -7.68 3.12 16.58
C GLU A 75 -6.59 4.06 16.04
N GLY A 76 -5.33 3.85 16.41
CA GLY A 76 -4.20 4.62 15.90
C GLY A 76 -3.78 4.27 14.46
N SER A 77 -4.36 3.23 13.85
CA SER A 77 -4.06 2.81 12.48
C SER A 77 -4.65 3.77 11.44
N PHE A 78 -5.71 4.49 11.79
CA PHE A 78 -6.41 5.42 10.92
C PHE A 78 -6.59 6.79 11.57
N VAL A 79 -6.54 7.84 10.76
CA VAL A 79 -6.69 9.22 11.22
C VAL A 79 -7.68 9.95 10.31
N ASN A 80 -8.63 10.65 10.92
CA ASN A 80 -9.62 11.45 10.21
C ASN A 80 -9.21 12.93 10.24
N VAL A 81 -8.47 13.37 9.21
CA VAL A 81 -7.94 14.74 9.15
C VAL A 81 -9.01 15.76 8.79
N GLU A 82 -9.90 15.41 7.85
CA GLU A 82 -10.93 16.31 7.31
C GLU A 82 -12.24 16.28 8.11
N GLY A 83 -12.41 15.28 8.99
CA GLY A 83 -13.66 15.01 9.69
C GLY A 83 -14.71 14.36 8.79
N GLY A 84 -15.80 13.88 9.38
CA GLY A 84 -16.91 13.24 8.64
C GLY A 84 -16.70 11.75 8.38
N ARG A 85 -17.73 11.11 7.81
CA ARG A 85 -17.74 9.66 7.57
C ARG A 85 -16.96 9.33 6.30
N SER A 86 -16.20 8.24 6.34
CA SER A 86 -15.43 7.71 5.20
C SER A 86 -14.26 8.61 4.72
N ASN A 87 -13.81 9.53 5.58
CA ASN A 87 -12.68 10.45 5.35
C ASN A 87 -11.43 10.06 6.16
N ASN A 88 -11.37 8.83 6.66
CA ASN A 88 -10.18 8.34 7.33
C ASN A 88 -9.06 8.06 6.31
N VAL A 89 -7.83 8.27 6.76
CA VAL A 89 -6.60 7.97 6.03
C VAL A 89 -5.74 7.08 6.91
N GLU A 90 -4.99 6.17 6.32
CA GLU A 90 -3.99 5.38 7.03
C GLU A 90 -2.95 6.29 7.71
N SER A 91 -2.71 6.04 8.99
CA SER A 91 -1.79 6.85 9.81
C SER A 91 -0.36 6.84 9.22
N ASP A 92 0.07 5.69 8.71
CA ASP A 92 1.35 5.54 8.02
C ASP A 92 1.44 6.40 6.75
N LEU A 93 0.37 6.44 5.95
CA LEU A 93 0.32 7.27 4.74
C LEU A 93 0.43 8.77 5.07
N LEU A 94 -0.23 9.23 6.14
CA LEU A 94 -0.09 10.61 6.62
C LEU A 94 1.34 10.90 7.10
N GLN A 95 1.97 9.95 7.79
CA GLN A 95 3.34 10.08 8.22
C GLN A 95 4.30 10.14 7.02
N GLU A 96 4.09 9.30 6.00
CA GLU A 96 4.86 9.34 4.75
C GLU A 96 4.74 10.71 4.07
N HIS A 97 3.53 11.26 3.99
CA HIS A 97 3.29 12.60 3.44
C HIS A 97 4.01 13.68 4.25
N SER A 98 3.98 13.59 5.58
CA SER A 98 4.68 14.52 6.47
C SER A 98 6.20 14.47 6.25
N VAL A 99 6.77 13.27 6.21
CA VAL A 99 8.21 13.06 5.96
C VAL A 99 8.61 13.57 4.57
N ARG A 100 7.81 13.33 3.54
CA ARG A 100 8.06 13.83 2.18
C ARG A 100 8.10 15.37 2.17
N LYS A 101 7.15 16.03 2.84
CA LYS A 101 7.12 17.50 2.96
C LYS A 101 8.36 18.05 3.69
N GLN A 102 8.78 17.42 4.78
CA GLN A 102 9.99 17.82 5.52
C GLN A 102 11.26 17.64 4.69
N LYS A 103 11.42 16.49 4.02
CA LYS A 103 12.56 16.24 3.11
C LYS A 103 12.63 17.28 2.00
N PHE A 104 11.49 17.69 1.45
CA PHE A 104 11.42 18.76 0.47
C PHE A 104 11.96 20.08 1.03
N LEU A 105 11.49 20.52 2.20
CA LEU A 105 11.98 21.75 2.84
C LEU A 105 13.49 21.71 3.13
N ILE A 106 14.00 20.56 3.60
CA ILE A 106 15.44 20.37 3.84
C ILE A 106 16.21 20.45 2.52
N LYS A 107 15.69 19.89 1.43
CA LYS A 107 16.30 19.98 0.09
C LYS A 107 16.41 21.44 -0.36
N GLN A 108 15.39 22.27 -0.10
CA GLN A 108 15.37 23.69 -0.46
C GLN A 108 16.42 24.55 0.29
N LEU A 109 17.02 24.06 1.38
CA LEU A 109 18.11 24.77 2.06
C LEU A 109 19.42 24.81 1.24
N GLY A 110 19.57 23.97 0.22
CA GLY A 110 20.74 23.94 -0.65
C GLY A 110 22.05 23.70 0.11
N ALA A 111 23.08 24.51 -0.16
CA ALA A 111 24.37 24.45 0.53
C ALA A 111 24.31 24.90 2.01
N ASN A 112 23.22 25.56 2.45
CA ASN A 112 23.08 26.08 3.81
C ASN A 112 22.53 25.03 4.81
N LYS A 113 22.67 23.74 4.52
CA LYS A 113 22.24 22.63 5.39
C LYS A 113 23.16 22.51 6.60
N THR A 114 22.90 23.34 7.60
CA THR A 114 23.44 23.17 8.95
C THR A 114 22.39 22.52 9.84
N GLN A 115 22.80 21.83 10.90
CA GLN A 115 21.87 21.22 11.87
C GLN A 115 20.83 22.23 12.39
N LYS A 116 21.27 23.43 12.75
CA LYS A 116 20.39 24.52 13.21
C LYS A 116 19.41 24.98 12.14
N ALA A 117 19.82 25.01 10.86
CA ALA A 117 18.93 25.36 9.76
C ALA A 117 17.88 24.28 9.49
N ILE A 118 18.27 23.01 9.59
CA ILE A 118 17.37 21.86 9.46
C ILE A 118 16.33 21.86 10.58
N GLU A 119 16.76 21.99 11.85
CA GLU A 119 15.85 22.05 13.00
C GLU A 119 14.85 23.19 12.86
N ARG A 120 15.32 24.38 12.45
CA ARG A 120 14.47 25.54 12.22
C ARG A 120 13.46 25.31 11.08
N ALA A 121 13.90 24.74 9.97
CA ALA A 121 13.04 24.47 8.81
C ALA A 121 11.99 23.40 9.14
N SER A 122 12.37 22.32 9.82
CA SER A 122 11.46 21.27 10.26
C SER A 122 10.43 21.78 11.27
N ALA A 123 10.84 22.61 12.24
CA ALA A 123 9.92 23.22 13.20
C ALA A 123 8.93 24.19 12.53
N ALA A 124 9.37 24.91 11.49
CA ALA A 124 8.52 25.82 10.73
C ALA A 124 7.63 25.12 9.68
N ALA A 125 7.85 23.83 9.40
CA ALA A 125 7.20 23.12 8.31
C ALA A 125 5.66 23.18 8.35
N GLY A 126 5.08 23.03 9.54
CA GLY A 126 3.62 23.12 9.73
C GLY A 126 3.07 24.51 9.45
N ALA A 127 3.76 25.56 9.91
CA ALA A 127 3.35 26.95 9.66
C ALA A 127 3.48 27.31 8.17
N ILE A 128 4.55 26.88 7.51
CA ILE A 128 4.75 27.08 6.06
C ILE A 128 3.65 26.39 5.27
N ALA A 129 3.29 25.15 5.63
CA ALA A 129 2.21 24.42 4.98
C ALA A 129 0.87 25.18 5.12
N ALA A 130 0.52 25.63 6.33
CA ALA A 130 -0.72 26.38 6.55
C ALA A 130 -0.76 27.71 5.78
N ILE A 131 0.37 28.42 5.67
CA ILE A 131 0.47 29.64 4.87
C ILE A 131 0.26 29.33 3.39
N ASN A 132 0.90 28.29 2.87
CA ASN A 132 0.73 27.87 1.48
C ASN A 132 -0.71 27.47 1.17
N ASP A 133 -1.36 26.73 2.05
CA ASP A 133 -2.75 26.31 1.90
C ASP A 133 -3.69 27.53 1.89
N ASN A 134 -3.49 28.50 2.79
CA ASN A 134 -4.26 29.75 2.83
C ASN A 134 -4.06 30.60 1.57
N ILE A 135 -2.83 30.70 1.06
CA ILE A 135 -2.52 31.41 -0.19
C ILE A 135 -3.20 30.71 -1.36
N ALA A 136 -3.13 29.38 -1.45
CA ALA A 136 -3.78 28.61 -2.50
C ALA A 136 -5.30 28.81 -2.50
N ILE A 137 -5.94 28.80 -1.32
CA ILE A 137 -7.37 29.10 -1.15
C ILE A 137 -7.68 30.53 -1.61
N SER A 138 -6.89 31.51 -1.18
CA SER A 138 -7.10 32.93 -1.49
C SER A 138 -6.93 33.25 -2.98
N LEU A 139 -6.07 32.51 -3.67
CA LEU A 139 -5.83 32.64 -5.11
C LEU A 139 -6.73 31.73 -5.96
N GLU A 140 -7.68 31.02 -5.35
CA GLU A 140 -8.54 30.02 -6.00
C GLU A 140 -7.73 29.01 -6.83
N ILE A 141 -6.49 28.71 -6.41
CA ILE A 141 -5.65 27.73 -7.07
C ILE A 141 -6.26 26.38 -6.76
N THR A 142 -6.96 25.82 -7.75
CA THR A 142 -7.43 24.44 -7.67
C THR A 142 -6.22 23.53 -7.43
N PRO A 143 -6.23 22.69 -6.38
CA PRO A 143 -5.13 21.77 -6.15
C PRO A 143 -4.92 20.94 -7.41
N LYS A 144 -3.65 20.79 -7.83
CA LYS A 144 -3.32 19.91 -8.95
C LYS A 144 -3.78 18.50 -8.58
N SER A 145 -4.91 18.06 -9.12
CA SER A 145 -5.32 16.67 -9.03
C SER A 145 -4.29 15.84 -9.78
N SER A 146 -3.31 15.29 -9.04
CA SER A 146 -2.39 14.29 -9.57
C SER A 146 -3.08 12.94 -9.80
N ARG A 147 -4.34 12.81 -9.37
CA ARG A 147 -5.19 11.68 -9.69
C ARG A 147 -5.69 11.83 -11.13
N HIS A 148 -4.97 11.20 -12.06
CA HIS A 148 -5.53 10.75 -13.33
C HIS A 148 -6.55 9.61 -13.09
N ILE A 149 -7.56 9.85 -12.25
CA ILE A 149 -8.74 9.01 -12.17
C ILE A 149 -9.87 9.86 -12.72
N LYS A 150 -9.97 9.89 -14.05
CA LYS A 150 -11.24 10.27 -14.66
C LYS A 150 -12.22 9.17 -14.30
N THR A 151 -13.23 9.50 -13.53
CA THR A 151 -14.38 8.61 -13.36
C THR A 151 -14.91 8.27 -14.75
N LEU A 152 -15.07 6.98 -15.02
CA LEU A 152 -15.48 6.50 -16.32
C LEU A 152 -16.80 7.16 -16.70
N SER A 153 -16.85 7.82 -17.86
CA SER A 153 -18.06 8.49 -18.32
C SER A 153 -19.18 7.46 -18.55
N PRO A 154 -20.46 7.86 -18.45
CA PRO A 154 -21.58 6.94 -18.68
C PRO A 154 -21.51 6.24 -20.05
N GLY A 155 -21.00 6.93 -21.08
CA GLY A 155 -20.79 6.37 -22.41
C GLY A 155 -19.70 5.28 -22.44
N GLU A 156 -18.57 5.51 -21.77
CA GLU A 156 -17.51 4.50 -21.64
C GLU A 156 -17.96 3.29 -20.81
N GLN A 157 -18.77 3.50 -19.77
CA GLN A 157 -19.37 2.40 -19.00
C GLN A 157 -20.28 1.54 -19.87
N GLN A 158 -21.03 2.14 -20.77
CA GLN A 158 -21.92 1.42 -21.68
C GLN A 158 -21.13 0.62 -22.71
N VAL A 159 -20.10 1.20 -23.32
CA VAL A 159 -19.19 0.47 -24.23
C VAL A 159 -18.52 -0.70 -23.52
N MET A 160 -18.04 -0.51 -22.29
CA MET A 160 -17.49 -1.62 -21.50
C MET A 160 -18.54 -2.70 -21.21
N SER A 161 -19.78 -2.30 -20.90
CA SER A 161 -20.87 -3.25 -20.68
C SER A 161 -21.16 -4.09 -21.92
N ASP A 162 -21.25 -3.45 -23.09
CA ASP A 162 -21.51 -4.12 -24.37
C ASP A 162 -20.39 -5.13 -24.67
N VAL A 163 -19.12 -4.72 -24.54
CA VAL A 163 -17.96 -5.60 -24.72
C VAL A 163 -17.96 -6.77 -23.72
N LEU A 164 -18.30 -6.54 -22.46
CA LEU A 164 -18.37 -7.60 -21.44
C LEU A 164 -19.52 -8.58 -21.71
N GLN A 165 -20.66 -8.10 -22.21
CA GLN A 165 -21.80 -8.93 -22.61
C GLN A 165 -21.48 -9.82 -23.80
N ASP A 166 -20.72 -9.32 -24.77
CA ASP A 166 -20.26 -10.09 -25.92
C ASP A 166 -19.21 -11.13 -25.50
N LEU A 167 -18.22 -10.72 -24.70
CA LEU A 167 -17.13 -11.59 -24.30
C LEU A 167 -17.55 -12.67 -23.31
N LYS A 168 -18.56 -12.44 -22.47
CA LYS A 168 -19.04 -13.36 -21.40
C LYS A 168 -17.88 -13.97 -20.61
N PRO A 169 -17.00 -13.14 -20.00
CA PRO A 169 -15.73 -13.60 -19.42
C PRO A 169 -15.89 -14.60 -18.27
N PHE A 170 -17.00 -14.53 -17.54
CA PHE A 170 -17.33 -15.42 -16.41
C PHE A 170 -18.02 -16.72 -16.85
N LYS A 171 -18.17 -16.99 -18.15
CA LYS A 171 -18.68 -18.27 -18.64
C LYS A 171 -17.51 -19.17 -19.03
N PHE A 172 -17.35 -20.29 -18.34
CA PHE A 172 -16.35 -21.28 -18.72
C PHE A 172 -16.66 -21.81 -20.13
N THR A 173 -15.68 -21.66 -21.02
CA THR A 173 -15.74 -22.14 -22.40
C THR A 173 -14.51 -23.02 -22.65
N PRO A 174 -14.67 -24.33 -22.92
CA PRO A 174 -13.54 -25.23 -23.15
C PRO A 174 -12.61 -24.70 -24.27
N GLY A 175 -11.30 -24.76 -24.06
CA GLY A 175 -10.28 -24.31 -25.03
C GLY A 175 -10.03 -22.80 -25.10
N ARG A 176 -10.84 -21.96 -24.45
CA ARG A 176 -10.68 -20.50 -24.47
C ARG A 176 -9.58 -20.01 -23.51
N LYS A 177 -8.35 -19.91 -24.00
CA LYS A 177 -7.18 -19.38 -23.27
C LYS A 177 -6.72 -18.04 -23.84
N TYR A 178 -5.92 -17.30 -23.08
CA TYR A 178 -5.29 -16.06 -23.56
C TYR A 178 -3.84 -16.40 -23.90
N GLU A 179 -3.35 -15.96 -25.06
CA GLU A 179 -2.03 -16.36 -25.60
C GLU A 179 -0.86 -15.99 -24.66
N GLY A 180 -1.02 -14.97 -23.81
CA GLY A 180 -0.02 -14.60 -22.79
C GLY A 180 -0.16 -15.27 -21.41
N PHE A 181 -1.26 -16.01 -21.14
CA PHE A 181 -1.59 -16.52 -19.80
C PHE A 181 -2.02 -17.99 -19.83
N GLU A 182 -1.14 -18.86 -20.31
CA GLU A 182 -1.45 -20.28 -20.51
C GLU A 182 -1.49 -21.09 -19.20
N LYS A 183 -0.78 -20.62 -18.16
CA LYS A 183 -0.58 -21.30 -16.87
C LYS A 183 -1.32 -20.65 -15.70
N LEU A 184 -2.48 -20.04 -15.93
CA LEU A 184 -3.25 -19.44 -14.83
C LEU A 184 -4.10 -20.50 -14.10
N GLY A 185 -3.85 -20.65 -12.80
CA GLY A 185 -4.68 -21.46 -11.90
C GLY A 185 -6.13 -20.96 -11.80
N GLU A 186 -7.02 -21.80 -11.29
CA GLU A 186 -8.45 -21.46 -11.12
C GLU A 186 -8.64 -20.22 -10.23
N ASN A 187 -7.82 -20.11 -9.18
CA ASN A 187 -7.77 -18.97 -8.27
C ASN A 187 -6.33 -18.74 -7.78
N VAL A 188 -6.10 -17.61 -7.11
CA VAL A 188 -4.79 -17.21 -6.57
C VAL A 188 -4.28 -18.14 -5.46
N PHE A 189 -5.14 -19.00 -4.91
CA PHE A 189 -4.80 -19.94 -3.84
C PHE A 189 -4.58 -21.36 -4.36
N ALA A 190 -4.84 -21.63 -5.64
CA ALA A 190 -4.85 -22.98 -6.21
C ALA A 190 -3.46 -23.62 -6.25
N CYS A 191 -2.41 -22.79 -6.25
CA CYS A 191 -1.02 -23.24 -6.20
C CYS A 191 -0.49 -23.40 -4.77
N ILE A 192 -1.28 -23.06 -3.74
CA ILE A 192 -0.85 -23.11 -2.36
C ILE A 192 -1.16 -24.50 -1.80
N ASP A 193 -0.12 -25.23 -1.42
CA ASP A 193 -0.27 -26.43 -0.59
C ASP A 193 -0.51 -26.01 0.87
N GLY A 194 -1.73 -26.23 1.34
CA GLY A 194 -2.13 -25.87 2.71
C GLY A 194 -1.33 -26.60 3.80
N SER A 195 -0.84 -27.82 3.53
CA SER A 195 0.01 -28.55 4.48
C SER A 195 1.40 -27.93 4.58
N LYS A 196 1.98 -27.55 3.44
CA LYS A 196 3.29 -26.87 3.40
C LYS A 196 3.21 -25.47 4.01
N MET A 197 2.18 -24.69 3.65
CA MET A 197 1.96 -23.36 4.20
C MET A 197 1.87 -23.40 5.72
N LYS A 198 1.15 -24.38 6.29
CA LYS A 198 1.06 -24.51 7.74
C LYS A 198 2.42 -24.72 8.40
N ILE A 199 3.25 -25.63 7.86
CA ILE A 199 4.60 -25.88 8.38
C ILE A 199 5.46 -24.61 8.33
N ASP A 200 5.45 -23.92 7.19
CA ASP A 200 6.22 -22.69 7.01
C ASP A 200 5.75 -21.58 7.95
N LEU A 201 4.43 -21.43 8.13
CA LEU A 201 3.86 -20.49 9.08
C LEU A 201 4.24 -20.83 10.52
N ASP A 202 4.20 -22.10 10.91
CA ASP A 202 4.61 -22.54 12.25
C ASP A 202 6.10 -22.21 12.50
N ILE A 203 6.97 -22.35 11.50
CA ILE A 203 8.37 -21.94 11.59
C ILE A 203 8.49 -20.42 11.80
N ILE A 204 7.77 -19.62 11.02
CA ILE A 204 7.78 -18.15 11.14
C ILE A 204 7.28 -17.72 12.52
N VAL A 205 6.18 -18.30 13.00
CA VAL A 205 5.59 -18.02 14.31
C VAL A 205 6.59 -18.37 15.42
N ASN A 206 7.17 -19.56 15.38
CA ASN A 206 8.16 -19.98 16.38
C ASN A 206 9.40 -19.09 16.38
N ARG A 207 9.86 -18.63 15.21
CA ARG A 207 10.97 -17.68 15.09
C ARG A 207 10.62 -16.34 15.74
N LEU A 208 9.44 -15.80 15.46
CA LEU A 208 8.97 -14.52 16.01
C LEU A 208 8.80 -14.58 17.53
N LEU A 209 8.28 -15.68 18.07
CA LEU A 209 8.14 -15.89 19.52
C LEU A 209 9.48 -16.07 20.23
N SER A 210 10.48 -16.63 19.54
CA SER A 210 11.81 -16.88 20.11
C SER A 210 12.72 -15.63 20.12
N GLY A 211 12.27 -14.50 19.56
CA GLY A 211 13.01 -13.23 19.58
C GLY A 211 14.25 -13.16 18.67
N HIS A 212 14.50 -14.18 17.84
CA HIS A 212 15.57 -14.17 16.82
C HIS A 212 15.02 -13.57 15.52
N VAL A 213 15.11 -12.25 15.38
CA VAL A 213 14.83 -11.55 14.14
C VAL A 213 16.17 -11.31 13.43
N ASP A 214 16.68 -12.33 12.74
CA ASP A 214 17.79 -12.18 11.80
C ASP A 214 17.17 -12.11 10.40
N PHE A 215 17.04 -10.89 9.88
CA PHE A 215 16.75 -10.69 8.47
C PHE A 215 18.07 -10.90 7.74
N GLY A 216 18.24 -12.10 7.17
CA GLY A 216 19.31 -12.37 6.22
C GLY A 216 19.38 -11.23 5.22
N ASN A 217 20.56 -10.63 5.11
CA ASN A 217 20.90 -9.45 4.34
C ASN A 217 20.91 -9.70 2.82
N ASP A 218 19.95 -10.48 2.32
CA ASP A 218 19.88 -10.88 0.92
C ASP A 218 18.59 -10.30 0.32
N ASP A 219 18.59 -8.99 0.12
CA ASP A 219 17.90 -8.27 -0.95
C ASP A 219 18.39 -6.81 -0.90
N ILE A 220 19.69 -6.64 -1.20
CA ILE A 220 20.19 -5.38 -1.76
C ILE A 220 19.55 -5.29 -3.15
N ASP A 221 18.36 -4.69 -3.22
CA ASP A 221 17.92 -4.07 -4.46
C ASP A 221 18.88 -2.90 -4.71
N SER A 222 19.94 -3.21 -5.43
CA SER A 222 20.83 -2.29 -6.10
C SER A 222 20.03 -1.55 -7.17
N ASN A 223 19.25 -0.56 -6.77
CA ASN A 223 18.97 0.61 -7.58
C ASN A 223 19.63 1.81 -6.90
N SER A 224 20.97 1.81 -7.01
CA SER A 224 21.68 3.07 -7.10
C SER A 224 21.28 3.71 -8.43
N ASP A 225 20.22 4.52 -8.43
CA ASP A 225 20.14 5.59 -9.40
C ASP A 225 21.29 6.54 -9.07
N SER A 226 22.43 6.25 -9.70
CA SER A 226 23.51 7.19 -9.87
C SER A 226 22.98 8.29 -10.79
N ASP A 227 22.50 9.38 -10.18
CA ASP A 227 22.49 10.68 -10.85
C ASP A 227 23.96 11.04 -11.11
N SER A 228 24.48 10.59 -12.25
CA SER A 228 25.71 11.10 -12.84
C SER A 228 25.38 12.45 -13.47
N ASP A 229 25.47 13.51 -12.65
CA ASP A 229 25.58 14.88 -13.15
C ASP A 229 27.00 15.03 -13.72
N ASP A 230 27.16 14.70 -15.00
CA ASP A 230 28.27 15.16 -15.83
C ASP A 230 28.05 16.65 -16.13
N ASP A 231 28.52 17.52 -15.24
CA ASP A 231 28.75 18.94 -15.54
C ASP A 231 30.25 19.16 -15.82
N ASP A 232 30.66 18.77 -17.04
CA ASP A 232 31.84 19.34 -17.68
C ASP A 232 31.48 20.78 -18.10
N MET A 233 31.81 21.75 -17.24
CA MET A 233 31.87 23.17 -17.61
C MET A 233 33.17 23.43 -18.37
N PRO A 234 33.13 23.83 -19.66
CA PRO A 234 34.31 24.41 -20.28
C PRO A 234 34.53 25.82 -19.73
N ASP A 235 35.76 26.07 -19.28
CA ASP A 235 36.28 27.40 -19.01
C ASP A 235 36.03 28.33 -20.22
N LEU A 236 35.39 29.48 -19.96
CA LEU A 236 35.71 30.83 -20.46
C LEU A 236 34.71 31.89 -19.98
#